data_AF-A0A3M1HSH7-F1
#
_entry.id   AF-A0A3M1HSH7-F1
#
_cell.length_a   1.000
_cell.length_b   1.000
_cell.length_c   1.000
_cell.angle_alpha   90.00
_cell.angle_beta   90.00
_cell.angle_gamma   90.00
#
_symmetry.space_group_name_H-M   'P 1'
#
loop_
_entity.id
_entity.type
_entity.pdbx_description
1 polymer ?
#
loop_
_entity_poly.entity_id
_entity_poly.type
_entity_poly.pdbx_seq_one_letter_code
_entity_poly.pdbx_strand_id
1 'polypeptide(L)'
;LQGSEVDIRVGNKSLKTGDTWYTPMNSPSATVALFSEQRDGWRIFNGGKKSITIDSIQIQVGKGVQKEEFQLQEYSYKKRPLKFKKKTLPPRRYYDFYVRFYPVCSGERRASLKIIIDGKEYSFHIVGHGQTKVKFFSHGKTILSKVLGSSKADEMVSAMVVDRAGNIFFSGHVSGVLDKYGYDIILGRINQDGSLGWLKVWYGKFRDFSKDPGQNNETGGGANCMAMDDQGYIYFVGSTSPNRYNNNYAALILKVDPKDGSLIWEKLWRPEWPRRILAKHHADGYGVDVKNGKVFVTGTTPAAVGKSSVYLLVLSGDTGRILFQKAYDLSPTLKDRGYVVKVDSSANVYIGGSANNNAFLMRLSPSGQDYKLAWAKRIVIGRGGNINSMDLDSSGNIYVALDRRGATTFFSFAKISPKGELVWGKTYQGGNNDQNNINIVKVIGKFLYAGGRIGLKNFDTQYGDGLIVKTDLQEGNEIWSAFYFTGKGPDEIGEHRIKGIALRGKDLILLGQVYTGNYNGVRYWGYWYDGTSSLTDFQPNVEDIEVKKEQILSLNNGDLKDAKSHRKYVDGKKYFPYLDSKRKRNGKSPDGDFMFWKIQLK
;
A
#
# COMPACT_ATOMS: atom_id res chain seq x y z
N LEU A 1 -33.77 34.34 -35.77
CA LEU A 1 -33.65 32.87 -35.93
C LEU A 1 -34.87 32.35 -36.70
N GLN A 2 -34.84 32.44 -38.03
CA GLN A 2 -35.84 31.84 -38.93
C GLN A 2 -35.06 30.90 -39.84
N GLY A 3 -35.28 29.58 -39.74
CA GLY A 3 -34.68 28.62 -40.68
C GLY A 3 -34.61 27.16 -40.23
N SER A 4 -34.28 26.85 -38.98
CA SER A 4 -34.21 25.45 -38.50
C SER A 4 -35.30 25.14 -37.47
N GLU A 5 -36.06 24.06 -37.70
CA GLU A 5 -37.13 23.58 -36.81
C GLU A 5 -36.56 23.12 -35.45
N VAL A 6 -35.33 22.60 -35.47
CA VAL A 6 -34.54 22.18 -34.31
C VAL A 6 -33.17 22.86 -34.37
N ASP A 7 -32.71 23.39 -33.23
CA ASP A 7 -31.39 23.99 -33.09
C ASP A 7 -30.68 23.47 -31.84
N ILE A 8 -29.51 22.87 -32.01
CA ILE A 8 -28.70 22.31 -30.92
C ILE A 8 -27.51 23.24 -30.73
N ARG A 9 -27.33 23.73 -29.50
CA ARG A 9 -26.36 24.79 -29.20
C ARG A 9 -25.66 24.58 -27.86
N VAL A 10 -24.45 25.10 -27.77
CA VAL A 10 -23.65 25.14 -26.53
C VAL A 10 -23.22 26.59 -26.31
N GLY A 11 -23.66 27.17 -25.18
CA GLY A 11 -23.62 28.63 -25.01
C GLY A 11 -24.37 29.34 -26.14
N ASN A 12 -23.68 30.22 -26.86
CA ASN A 12 -24.25 30.99 -27.98
C ASN A 12 -24.00 30.35 -29.37
N LYS A 13 -23.30 29.21 -29.45
CA LYS A 13 -22.94 28.58 -30.72
C LYS A 13 -23.93 27.49 -31.11
N SER A 14 -24.57 27.65 -32.27
CA SER A 14 -25.34 26.58 -32.92
C SER A 14 -24.41 25.56 -33.58
N LEU A 15 -24.75 24.28 -33.46
CA LEU A 15 -23.98 23.16 -33.98
C LEU A 15 -24.77 22.39 -35.04
N LYS A 16 -24.07 21.94 -36.07
CA LYS A 16 -24.56 21.03 -37.11
C LYS A 16 -24.14 19.60 -36.78
N THR A 17 -24.87 18.63 -37.33
CA THR A 17 -24.46 17.22 -37.26
C THR A 17 -23.06 17.07 -37.86
N GLY A 18 -22.17 16.32 -37.20
CA GLY A 18 -20.76 16.16 -37.55
C GLY A 18 -19.82 17.20 -36.94
N ASP A 19 -20.34 18.28 -36.32
CA ASP A 19 -19.49 19.29 -35.70
C ASP A 19 -18.68 18.72 -34.53
N THR A 20 -17.49 19.29 -34.33
CA THR A 20 -16.66 19.04 -33.15
C THR A 20 -16.82 20.17 -32.13
N TRP A 21 -17.10 19.81 -30.88
CA TRP A 21 -17.07 20.70 -29.73
C TRP A 21 -15.88 20.38 -28.83
N TYR A 22 -15.01 21.37 -28.63
CA TYR A 22 -13.89 21.26 -27.68
C TYR A 22 -14.32 21.67 -26.28
N THR A 23 -14.18 20.82 -25.28
CA THR A 23 -14.55 21.11 -23.90
C THR A 23 -13.31 21.41 -23.05
N PRO A 24 -13.29 22.54 -22.30
CA PRO A 24 -14.35 23.55 -22.16
C PRO A 24 -14.31 24.65 -23.24
N MET A 25 -15.44 25.36 -23.40
CA MET A 25 -15.56 26.63 -24.13
C MET A 25 -15.23 26.62 -25.64
N ASN A 26 -15.24 25.45 -26.29
CA ASN A 26 -14.92 25.29 -27.71
C ASN A 26 -13.53 25.82 -28.11
N SER A 27 -12.55 25.65 -27.23
CA SER A 27 -11.15 25.94 -27.54
C SER A 27 -10.33 24.65 -27.67
N PRO A 28 -9.64 24.41 -28.80
CA PRO A 28 -8.78 23.23 -28.97
C PRO A 28 -7.51 23.28 -28.12
N SER A 29 -7.16 24.45 -27.57
CA SER A 29 -6.02 24.61 -26.65
C SER A 29 -6.42 24.52 -25.18
N ALA A 30 -7.73 24.49 -24.86
CA ALA A 30 -8.17 24.41 -23.48
C ALA A 30 -7.85 23.04 -22.89
N THR A 31 -7.18 23.06 -21.74
CA THR A 31 -6.84 21.84 -20.99
C THR A 31 -7.50 21.88 -19.62
N VAL A 32 -7.87 20.70 -19.12
CA VAL A 32 -8.47 20.51 -17.81
C VAL A 32 -7.51 19.70 -16.95
N ALA A 33 -7.25 20.16 -15.73
CA ALA A 33 -6.45 19.40 -14.77
C ALA A 33 -7.09 18.01 -14.54
N LEU A 34 -6.25 17.00 -14.31
CA LEU A 34 -6.76 15.66 -14.06
C LEU A 34 -7.63 15.65 -12.79
N PHE A 35 -8.68 14.85 -12.82
CA PHE A 35 -9.68 14.76 -11.75
C PHE A 35 -10.36 16.11 -11.44
N SER A 36 -10.36 17.05 -12.38
CA SER A 36 -11.16 18.27 -12.29
C SER A 36 -12.34 18.22 -13.24
N GLU A 37 -13.49 18.72 -12.78
CA GLU A 37 -14.74 18.68 -13.54
C GLU A 37 -14.93 19.96 -14.37
N GLN A 38 -15.26 19.77 -15.65
CA GLN A 38 -15.83 20.80 -16.51
C GLN A 38 -17.22 20.36 -16.98
N ARG A 39 -18.13 21.33 -17.13
CA ARG A 39 -19.51 21.08 -17.58
C ARG A 39 -19.86 22.12 -18.62
N ASP A 40 -20.10 21.67 -19.84
CA ASP A 40 -20.64 22.53 -20.90
C ASP A 40 -22.15 22.37 -20.97
N GLY A 41 -22.88 23.48 -20.96
CA GLY A 41 -24.34 23.52 -21.05
C GLY A 41 -24.82 23.35 -22.50
N TRP A 42 -25.45 22.22 -22.79
CA TRP A 42 -26.06 21.91 -24.07
C TRP A 42 -27.55 22.20 -24.04
N ARG A 43 -28.05 22.74 -25.15
CA ARG A 43 -29.45 23.12 -25.31
C ARG A 43 -30.00 22.60 -26.63
N ILE A 44 -31.13 21.91 -26.56
CA ILE A 44 -31.98 21.58 -27.71
C ILE A 44 -33.11 22.60 -27.73
N PHE A 45 -33.18 23.43 -28.75
CA PHE A 45 -34.23 24.45 -28.93
C PHE A 45 -35.19 24.04 -30.05
N ASN A 46 -36.49 24.00 -29.76
CA ASN A 46 -37.53 23.86 -30.77
C ASN A 46 -37.88 25.26 -31.31
N GLY A 47 -37.30 25.61 -32.46
CA GLY A 47 -37.58 26.87 -33.15
C GLY A 47 -38.87 26.85 -33.99
N GLY A 48 -39.44 25.66 -34.19
CA GLY A 48 -40.59 25.40 -35.03
C GLY A 48 -41.93 25.90 -34.49
N LYS A 49 -42.99 25.57 -35.23
CA LYS A 49 -44.40 25.83 -34.86
C LYS A 49 -45.09 24.61 -34.27
N LYS A 50 -44.50 23.42 -34.38
CA LYS A 50 -45.03 22.15 -33.85
C LYS A 50 -44.16 21.62 -32.72
N SER A 51 -44.75 20.81 -31.85
CA SER A 51 -43.97 20.07 -30.85
C SER A 51 -43.06 19.06 -31.54
N ILE A 52 -41.85 18.90 -31.02
CA ILE A 52 -40.91 17.86 -31.42
C ILE A 52 -40.78 16.84 -30.30
N THR A 53 -40.29 15.65 -30.61
CA THR A 53 -40.04 14.61 -29.61
C THR A 53 -38.56 14.29 -29.53
N ILE A 54 -37.94 14.53 -28.38
CA ILE A 54 -36.57 14.07 -28.12
C ILE A 54 -36.67 12.61 -27.68
N ASP A 55 -36.29 11.69 -28.56
CA ASP A 55 -36.36 10.24 -28.34
C ASP A 55 -35.24 9.75 -27.44
N SER A 56 -34.00 10.24 -27.64
CA SER A 56 -32.85 9.85 -26.81
C SER A 56 -31.71 10.87 -26.84
N ILE A 57 -30.90 10.85 -25.78
CA ILE A 57 -29.63 11.57 -25.67
C ILE A 57 -28.61 10.57 -25.12
N GLN A 58 -27.53 10.30 -25.87
CA GLN A 58 -26.54 9.28 -25.55
C GLN A 58 -25.13 9.81 -25.78
N ILE A 59 -24.20 9.44 -24.91
CA ILE A 59 -22.77 9.74 -25.08
C ILE A 59 -21.97 8.44 -25.09
N GLN A 60 -21.08 8.31 -26.06
CA GLN A 60 -20.18 7.17 -26.22
C GLN A 60 -18.73 7.66 -26.15
N VAL A 61 -17.94 7.08 -25.25
CA VAL A 61 -16.51 7.41 -25.14
C VAL A 61 -15.69 6.70 -26.22
N GLY A 62 -14.65 7.36 -26.70
CA GLY A 62 -13.71 6.81 -27.67
C GLY A 62 -12.76 5.77 -27.08
N LYS A 63 -11.97 5.13 -27.95
CA LYS A 63 -10.97 4.13 -27.53
C LYS A 63 -9.95 4.75 -26.56
N GLY A 64 -9.69 4.06 -25.44
CA GLY A 64 -8.71 4.50 -24.43
C GLY A 64 -9.21 5.57 -23.45
N VAL A 65 -10.46 6.02 -23.60
CA VAL A 65 -11.12 6.98 -22.71
C VAL A 65 -11.95 6.23 -21.66
N GLN A 66 -11.82 6.58 -20.39
CA GLN A 66 -12.60 5.97 -19.32
C GLN A 66 -14.05 6.49 -19.37
N LYS A 67 -15.02 5.62 -19.05
CA LYS A 67 -16.45 5.96 -19.05
C LYS A 67 -16.80 7.18 -18.17
N GLU A 68 -16.00 7.47 -17.15
CA GLU A 68 -16.23 8.62 -16.28
C GLU A 68 -15.74 9.95 -16.86
N GLU A 69 -14.85 9.92 -17.85
CA GLU A 69 -14.27 11.12 -18.43
C GLU A 69 -15.32 11.92 -19.19
N PHE A 70 -16.34 11.27 -19.75
CA PHE A 70 -17.50 11.93 -20.34
C PHE A 70 -18.81 11.34 -19.84
N GLN A 71 -19.68 12.21 -19.30
CA GLN A 71 -21.00 11.82 -18.82
C GLN A 71 -22.04 12.88 -19.13
N LEU A 72 -23.29 12.45 -19.29
CA LEU A 72 -24.43 13.36 -19.35
C LEU A 72 -24.94 13.65 -17.94
N GLN A 73 -25.23 14.91 -17.65
CA GLN A 73 -25.78 15.35 -16.37
C GLN A 73 -27.06 16.19 -16.56
N GLU A 74 -27.93 16.15 -15.54
CA GLU A 74 -29.09 17.06 -15.46
C GLU A 74 -28.62 18.52 -15.41
N TYR A 75 -29.32 19.41 -16.11
CA TYR A 75 -29.04 20.85 -16.06
C TYR A 75 -29.51 21.46 -14.74
N SER A 76 -28.74 21.22 -13.69
CA SER A 76 -29.00 21.73 -12.35
C SER A 76 -27.71 22.01 -11.60
N TYR A 77 -27.82 22.77 -10.51
CA TYR A 77 -26.71 22.99 -9.60
C TYR A 77 -26.19 21.66 -9.00
N LYS A 78 -27.11 20.73 -8.65
CA LYS A 78 -26.76 19.41 -8.11
C LYS A 78 -26.24 18.50 -9.23
N LYS A 79 -25.06 17.93 -9.03
CA LYS A 79 -24.40 17.04 -9.98
C LYS A 79 -25.11 15.68 -10.02
N ARG A 80 -26.00 15.48 -11.00
CA ARG A 80 -26.78 14.24 -11.15
C ARG A 80 -26.64 13.67 -12.55
N PRO A 81 -26.44 12.35 -12.72
CA PRO A 81 -26.48 11.71 -14.02
C PRO A 81 -27.80 11.99 -14.73
N LEU A 82 -27.76 12.26 -16.04
CA LEU A 82 -28.95 12.47 -16.85
C LEU A 82 -29.71 11.14 -17.02
N LYS A 83 -30.83 10.98 -16.31
CA LYS A 83 -31.76 9.86 -16.51
C LYS A 83 -32.81 10.23 -17.56
N PHE A 84 -32.36 10.45 -18.79
CA PHE A 84 -33.24 10.92 -19.87
C PHE A 84 -34.35 9.90 -20.16
N LYS A 85 -35.57 10.41 -20.29
CA LYS A 85 -36.73 9.68 -20.83
C LYS A 85 -37.26 10.48 -22.02
N LYS A 86 -37.80 9.77 -23.01
CA LYS A 86 -38.45 10.36 -24.19
C LYS A 86 -39.35 11.51 -23.76
N LYS A 87 -39.18 12.68 -24.41
CA LYS A 87 -39.82 13.92 -23.98
C LYS A 87 -40.32 14.72 -25.17
N THR A 88 -41.57 15.13 -25.12
CA THR A 88 -42.14 16.11 -26.06
C THR A 88 -41.69 17.52 -25.66
N LEU A 89 -41.14 18.26 -26.60
CA LEU A 89 -40.69 19.63 -26.43
C LEU A 89 -41.60 20.57 -27.26
N PRO A 90 -42.42 21.42 -26.60
CA PRO A 90 -43.32 22.33 -27.30
C PRO A 90 -42.60 23.37 -28.18
N PRO A 91 -43.32 24.02 -29.12
CA PRO A 91 -42.79 25.14 -29.89
C PRO A 91 -42.18 26.21 -29.00
N ARG A 92 -41.04 26.78 -29.44
CA ARG A 92 -40.33 27.87 -28.76
C ARG A 92 -39.86 27.53 -27.34
N ARG A 93 -39.75 26.25 -26.99
CA ARG A 93 -39.17 25.77 -25.74
C ARG A 93 -37.81 25.13 -25.95
N TYR A 94 -37.09 24.95 -24.85
CA TYR A 94 -35.77 24.32 -24.85
C TYR A 94 -35.67 23.17 -23.84
N TYR A 95 -34.75 22.26 -24.09
CA TYR A 95 -34.31 21.23 -23.17
C TYR A 95 -32.81 21.36 -22.94
N ASP A 96 -32.43 21.63 -21.69
CA ASP A 96 -31.03 21.82 -21.31
C ASP A 96 -30.49 20.58 -20.59
N PHE A 97 -29.22 20.27 -20.83
CA PHE A 97 -28.46 19.24 -20.13
C PHE A 97 -26.97 19.63 -20.12
N TYR A 98 -26.17 18.96 -19.29
CA TYR A 98 -24.72 19.15 -19.30
C TYR A 98 -24.02 17.97 -19.96
N VAL A 99 -22.98 18.27 -20.76
CA VAL A 99 -21.91 17.32 -21.06
C VAL A 99 -20.78 17.60 -20.08
N ARG A 100 -20.53 16.63 -19.20
CA ARG A 100 -19.47 16.66 -18.20
C ARG A 100 -18.19 16.11 -18.81
N PHE A 101 -17.09 16.84 -18.70
CA PHE A 101 -15.73 16.35 -18.96
C PHE A 101 -14.91 16.30 -17.67
N TYR A 102 -14.23 15.19 -17.43
CA TYR A 102 -13.46 14.94 -16.21
C TYR A 102 -12.25 14.06 -16.54
N PRO A 103 -11.15 14.62 -17.06
CA PRO A 103 -10.05 13.82 -17.55
C PRO A 103 -9.36 13.08 -16.40
N VAL A 104 -9.03 11.81 -16.65
CA VAL A 104 -8.21 10.98 -15.74
C VAL A 104 -6.90 10.55 -16.39
N CYS A 105 -6.56 11.03 -17.59
CA CYS A 105 -5.19 11.00 -18.10
C CYS A 105 -5.01 12.13 -19.11
N SER A 106 -3.76 12.47 -19.44
CA SER A 106 -3.45 13.62 -20.29
C SER A 106 -3.83 13.42 -21.74
N GLY A 107 -3.73 14.53 -22.45
CA GLY A 107 -3.86 14.57 -23.88
C GLY A 107 -5.32 14.53 -24.29
N GLU A 108 -5.52 14.34 -25.58
CA GLU A 108 -6.83 14.38 -26.19
C GLU A 108 -7.69 13.19 -25.77
N ARG A 109 -8.94 13.48 -25.40
CA ARG A 109 -9.97 12.53 -24.98
C ARG A 109 -11.18 12.79 -25.85
N ARG A 110 -11.65 11.75 -26.55
CA ARG A 110 -12.74 11.85 -27.51
C ARG A 110 -13.99 11.15 -27.02
N ALA A 111 -15.14 11.73 -27.32
CA ALA A 111 -16.46 11.13 -27.18
C ALA A 111 -17.34 11.49 -28.37
N SER A 112 -18.46 10.81 -28.52
CA SER A 112 -19.50 11.10 -29.49
C SER A 112 -20.82 11.28 -28.77
N LEU A 113 -21.48 12.41 -29.01
CA LEU A 113 -22.82 12.72 -28.50
C LEU A 113 -23.83 12.46 -29.62
N LYS A 114 -24.83 11.63 -29.34
CA LYS A 114 -25.92 11.30 -30.25
C LYS A 114 -27.25 11.73 -29.64
N ILE A 115 -28.05 12.47 -30.39
CA ILE A 115 -29.39 12.94 -30.02
C ILE A 115 -30.35 12.49 -31.12
N ILE A 116 -31.46 11.84 -30.74
CA ILE A 116 -32.51 11.46 -31.68
C ILE A 116 -33.73 12.33 -31.41
N ILE A 117 -34.22 13.01 -32.44
CA ILE A 117 -35.39 13.91 -32.38
C ILE A 117 -36.32 13.57 -33.52
N ASP A 118 -37.55 13.16 -33.20
CA ASP A 118 -38.57 12.68 -34.15
C ASP A 118 -38.00 11.62 -35.10
N GLY A 119 -37.22 10.67 -34.56
CA GLY A 119 -36.52 9.63 -35.31
C GLY A 119 -35.28 10.08 -36.09
N LYS A 120 -35.02 11.39 -36.19
CA LYS A 120 -33.84 11.93 -36.88
C LYS A 120 -32.63 12.02 -35.95
N GLU A 121 -31.48 11.58 -36.45
CA GLU A 121 -30.21 11.61 -35.70
C GLU A 121 -29.45 12.93 -35.86
N TYR A 122 -28.94 13.42 -34.74
CA TYR A 122 -28.01 14.54 -34.61
C TYR A 122 -26.78 14.06 -33.82
N SER A 123 -25.62 14.05 -34.45
CA SER A 123 -24.39 13.46 -33.91
C SER A 123 -23.26 14.48 -33.87
N PHE A 124 -22.51 14.53 -32.77
CA PHE A 124 -21.44 15.51 -32.53
C PHE A 124 -20.19 14.83 -31.97
N HIS A 125 -19.02 15.34 -32.34
CA HIS A 125 -17.75 14.94 -31.73
C HIS A 125 -17.45 15.83 -30.53
N ILE A 126 -17.12 15.23 -29.39
CA ILE A 126 -16.70 15.94 -28.19
C ILE A 126 -15.23 15.65 -27.96
N VAL A 127 -14.42 16.70 -27.79
CA VAL A 127 -12.99 16.59 -27.57
C VAL A 127 -12.60 17.37 -26.33
N GLY A 128 -11.94 16.75 -25.37
CA GLY A 128 -11.38 17.43 -24.20
C GLY A 128 -9.91 17.06 -24.01
N HIS A 129 -9.12 17.92 -23.36
CA HIS A 129 -7.69 17.67 -23.16
C HIS A 129 -7.33 17.63 -21.67
N GLY A 130 -6.71 16.54 -21.21
CA GLY A 130 -6.13 16.46 -19.86
C GLY A 130 -4.77 17.17 -19.79
N GLN A 131 -4.56 18.06 -18.82
CA GLN A 131 -3.40 18.94 -18.74
C GLN A 131 -2.10 18.25 -18.26
N THR A 132 -2.17 17.46 -17.18
CA THR A 132 -0.97 16.94 -16.50
C THR A 132 -0.35 15.80 -17.29
N LYS A 133 0.88 15.95 -17.82
CA LYS A 133 1.60 14.94 -18.63
C LYS A 133 1.83 13.63 -17.86
N VAL A 134 1.04 12.61 -18.16
CA VAL A 134 1.03 11.28 -17.56
C VAL A 134 0.26 10.32 -18.46
N LYS A 135 0.71 9.08 -18.56
CA LYS A 135 -0.01 8.02 -19.26
C LYS A 135 -0.44 6.96 -18.28
N PHE A 136 -1.57 6.31 -18.54
CA PHE A 136 -1.92 5.09 -17.82
C PHE A 136 -0.77 4.10 -17.91
N PHE A 137 -0.60 3.33 -16.84
CA PHE A 137 0.47 2.35 -16.73
C PHE A 137 0.55 1.48 -17.98
N SER A 138 1.66 1.56 -18.69
CA SER A 138 1.83 0.98 -20.02
C SER A 138 2.28 -0.48 -19.98
N HIS A 139 2.74 -0.97 -18.83
CA HIS A 139 3.29 -2.32 -18.67
C HIS A 139 2.28 -3.33 -18.08
N GLY A 140 1.05 -2.92 -17.80
CA GLY A 140 0.03 -3.82 -17.30
C GLY A 140 -1.35 -3.21 -17.19
N LYS A 141 -2.33 -4.04 -16.85
CA LYS A 141 -3.74 -3.64 -16.66
C LYS A 141 -4.20 -4.05 -15.28
N THR A 142 -4.78 -3.11 -14.53
CA THR A 142 -5.46 -3.45 -13.27
C THR A 142 -6.70 -4.28 -13.57
N ILE A 143 -6.76 -5.49 -13.01
CA ILE A 143 -7.89 -6.42 -13.15
C ILE A 143 -8.67 -6.59 -11.85
N LEU A 144 -8.06 -6.24 -10.71
CA LEU A 144 -8.71 -6.21 -9.40
C LEU A 144 -8.29 -4.96 -8.64
N SER A 145 -9.26 -4.29 -8.00
CA SER A 145 -9.01 -3.24 -6.99
C SER A 145 -10.06 -3.37 -5.90
N LYS A 146 -9.64 -3.88 -4.74
CA LYS A 146 -10.52 -4.15 -3.59
C LYS A 146 -10.03 -3.40 -2.37
N VAL A 147 -10.97 -3.07 -1.49
CA VAL A 147 -10.68 -2.48 -0.19
C VAL A 147 -11.34 -3.31 0.90
N LEU A 148 -10.57 -3.55 1.96
CA LEU A 148 -11.00 -4.21 3.18
C LEU A 148 -10.82 -3.22 4.32
N GLY A 149 -11.91 -2.88 5.00
CA GLY A 149 -11.79 -2.03 6.17
C GLY A 149 -13.11 -1.68 6.81
N SER A 150 -13.07 -1.42 8.11
CA SER A 150 -14.24 -1.10 8.92
C SER A 150 -14.80 0.28 8.55
N SER A 151 -15.97 0.60 9.11
CA SER A 151 -16.56 1.95 8.97
C SER A 151 -16.34 2.84 10.19
N LYS A 152 -15.66 2.32 11.22
CA LYS A 152 -15.49 2.96 12.53
C LYS A 152 -14.10 2.72 13.13
N ALA A 153 -13.16 2.22 12.34
CA ALA A 153 -11.84 1.84 12.81
C ALA A 153 -10.77 2.31 11.84
N ASP A 154 -9.56 2.38 12.38
CA ASP A 154 -8.36 2.67 11.63
C ASP A 154 -7.56 1.37 11.48
N GLU A 155 -7.36 0.94 10.24
CA GLU A 155 -6.59 -0.26 9.90
C GLU A 155 -5.18 0.09 9.42
N MET A 156 -4.19 -0.46 10.13
CA MET A 156 -2.78 -0.31 9.80
C MET A 156 -2.23 -1.61 9.22
N VAL A 157 -1.98 -1.60 7.92
CA VAL A 157 -1.51 -2.74 7.15
C VAL A 157 -0.04 -3.03 7.46
N SER A 158 0.32 -4.29 7.66
CA SER A 158 1.69 -4.68 8.01
C SER A 158 2.38 -5.53 6.95
N ALA A 159 1.90 -6.73 6.64
CA ALA A 159 2.63 -7.68 5.78
C ALA A 159 1.74 -8.50 4.86
N MET A 160 2.37 -9.10 3.84
CA MET A 160 1.74 -9.99 2.87
C MET A 160 2.69 -11.12 2.48
N VAL A 161 2.15 -12.34 2.34
CA VAL A 161 2.78 -13.47 1.65
C VAL A 161 1.79 -14.10 0.67
N VAL A 162 2.29 -14.84 -0.33
CA VAL A 162 1.47 -15.45 -1.37
C VAL A 162 1.89 -16.89 -1.57
N ASP A 163 0.94 -17.83 -1.59
CA ASP A 163 1.22 -19.24 -1.81
C ASP A 163 1.48 -19.55 -3.29
N ARG A 164 1.73 -20.83 -3.61
CA ARG A 164 1.95 -21.28 -5.00
C ARG A 164 0.70 -21.22 -5.87
N ALA A 165 -0.48 -21.30 -5.27
CA ALA A 165 -1.77 -21.18 -5.95
C ALA A 165 -2.15 -19.71 -6.22
N GLY A 166 -1.44 -18.74 -5.65
CA GLY A 166 -1.75 -17.32 -5.78
C GLY A 166 -2.79 -16.81 -4.79
N ASN A 167 -3.08 -17.56 -3.72
CA ASN A 167 -3.80 -17.02 -2.57
C ASN A 167 -2.88 -16.08 -1.79
N ILE A 168 -3.47 -15.00 -1.30
CA ILE A 168 -2.78 -13.91 -0.63
C ILE A 168 -3.10 -14.02 0.85
N PHE A 169 -2.08 -14.03 1.70
CA PHE A 169 -2.21 -13.97 3.15
C PHE A 169 -1.68 -12.64 3.63
N PHE A 170 -2.39 -11.98 4.53
CA PHE A 170 -2.06 -10.63 4.96
C PHE A 170 -2.29 -10.44 6.44
N SER A 171 -1.61 -9.45 7.00
CA SER A 171 -1.80 -8.98 8.36
C SER A 171 -1.91 -7.46 8.46
N GLY A 172 -2.48 -7.03 9.58
CA GLY A 172 -2.38 -5.66 10.07
C GLY A 172 -2.92 -5.59 11.49
N HIS A 173 -3.13 -4.36 11.97
CA HIS A 173 -3.78 -4.12 13.24
C HIS A 173 -4.84 -3.05 13.11
N VAL A 174 -5.81 -3.08 14.02
CA VAL A 174 -7.02 -2.26 13.96
C VAL A 174 -7.37 -1.74 15.34
N SER A 175 -7.93 -0.54 15.44
CA SER A 175 -8.47 -0.02 16.70
C SER A 175 -9.99 0.18 16.63
N GLY A 176 -10.73 -0.12 17.70
CA GLY A 176 -12.14 0.26 17.80
C GLY A 176 -13.16 -0.69 17.15
N VAL A 177 -12.76 -1.94 16.82
CA VAL A 177 -13.68 -2.95 16.26
C VAL A 177 -14.23 -3.88 17.35
N LEU A 178 -13.36 -4.66 18.00
CA LEU A 178 -13.74 -5.62 19.04
C LEU A 178 -13.37 -5.09 20.43
N ASP A 179 -12.15 -4.58 20.58
CA ASP A 179 -11.76 -3.76 21.72
C ASP A 179 -11.78 -2.25 21.36
N LYS A 180 -12.22 -1.42 22.30
CA LYS A 180 -12.23 0.05 22.17
C LYS A 180 -10.96 0.68 22.74
N TYR A 181 -10.14 -0.05 23.49
CA TYR A 181 -9.00 0.49 24.22
C TYR A 181 -7.64 0.13 23.59
N GLY A 182 -7.51 -1.08 23.06
CA GLY A 182 -6.31 -1.57 22.38
C GLY A 182 -6.42 -1.58 20.86
N TYR A 183 -5.26 -1.80 20.22
CA TYR A 183 -5.24 -2.37 18.87
C TYR A 183 -5.46 -3.87 18.96
N ASP A 184 -6.12 -4.42 17.95
CA ASP A 184 -6.32 -5.85 17.71
C ASP A 184 -5.54 -6.26 16.45
N ILE A 185 -5.14 -7.53 16.34
CA ILE A 185 -4.41 -8.04 15.17
C ILE A 185 -5.39 -8.69 14.20
N ILE A 186 -5.27 -8.35 12.92
CA ILE A 186 -6.04 -8.95 11.83
C ILE A 186 -5.11 -9.87 11.03
N LEU A 187 -5.60 -11.06 10.73
CA LEU A 187 -4.99 -12.01 9.80
C LEU A 187 -6.05 -12.42 8.78
N GLY A 188 -5.70 -12.48 7.50
CA GLY A 188 -6.67 -12.87 6.48
C GLY A 188 -6.07 -13.53 5.27
N ARG A 189 -6.96 -14.15 4.48
CA ARG A 189 -6.69 -14.74 3.18
C ARG A 189 -7.62 -14.16 2.13
N ILE A 190 -7.06 -13.71 1.01
CA ILE A 190 -7.77 -13.47 -0.25
C ILE A 190 -7.43 -14.61 -1.21
N ASN A 191 -8.45 -15.21 -1.81
CA ASN A 191 -8.27 -16.27 -2.78
C ASN A 191 -7.67 -15.73 -4.08
N GLN A 192 -7.11 -16.62 -4.90
CA GLN A 192 -6.52 -16.24 -6.19
C GLN A 192 -7.48 -15.45 -7.09
N ASP A 193 -8.79 -15.73 -7.05
CA ASP A 193 -9.82 -15.03 -7.80
C ASP A 193 -10.14 -13.61 -7.27
N GLY A 194 -9.55 -13.22 -6.15
CA GLY A 194 -9.80 -11.94 -5.49
C GLY A 194 -11.02 -11.94 -4.57
N SER A 195 -11.58 -13.10 -4.20
CA SER A 195 -12.60 -13.23 -3.15
C SER A 195 -11.97 -13.33 -1.75
N LEU A 196 -12.69 -12.86 -0.71
CA LEU A 196 -12.21 -12.97 0.68
C LEU A 196 -12.40 -14.41 1.20
N GLY A 197 -11.30 -15.12 1.37
CA GLY A 197 -11.24 -16.52 1.83
C GLY A 197 -11.59 -16.65 3.31
N TRP A 198 -10.72 -16.24 4.21
CA TRP A 198 -10.98 -16.17 5.65
C TRP A 198 -10.42 -14.88 6.24
N LEU A 199 -10.96 -14.44 7.37
CA LEU A 199 -10.49 -13.28 8.10
C LEU A 199 -10.65 -13.56 9.58
N LYS A 200 -9.58 -13.41 10.35
CA LYS A 200 -9.54 -13.67 11.78
C LYS A 200 -9.06 -12.43 12.51
N VAL A 201 -9.59 -12.22 13.71
CA VAL A 201 -9.16 -11.16 14.62
C VAL A 201 -8.66 -11.79 15.90
N TRP A 202 -7.42 -11.46 16.23
CA TRP A 202 -6.77 -11.78 17.49
C TRP A 202 -6.87 -10.54 18.39
N TYR A 203 -7.62 -10.66 19.50
CA TYR A 203 -7.98 -9.50 20.31
C TYR A 203 -8.02 -9.80 21.81
N GLY A 204 -7.89 -8.74 22.61
CA GLY A 204 -8.05 -8.79 24.06
C GLY A 204 -8.28 -7.42 24.66
N LYS A 205 -8.09 -7.30 25.97
CA LYS A 205 -8.38 -6.07 26.72
C LYS A 205 -7.31 -4.97 26.55
N PHE A 206 -6.14 -5.34 26.03
CA PHE A 206 -4.96 -4.49 26.00
C PHE A 206 -4.30 -4.55 24.64
N ARG A 207 -3.40 -3.61 24.38
CA ARG A 207 -2.87 -3.37 23.05
C ARG A 207 -2.13 -4.59 22.48
N ASP A 208 -2.55 -5.01 21.28
CA ASP A 208 -1.91 -6.02 20.45
C ASP A 208 -1.61 -5.41 19.07
N PHE A 209 -0.39 -5.54 18.56
CA PHE A 209 -0.05 -4.96 17.25
C PHE A 209 1.09 -5.71 16.56
N SER A 210 1.14 -5.55 15.24
CA SER A 210 2.37 -5.66 14.44
C SER A 210 2.73 -4.27 13.93
N LYS A 211 3.94 -3.77 14.19
CA LYS A 211 4.27 -2.38 13.85
C LYS A 211 4.24 -2.17 12.35
N ASP A 212 3.57 -1.11 11.92
CA ASP A 212 3.42 -0.73 10.51
C ASP A 212 4.75 -0.16 9.96
N PRO A 213 5.25 -0.61 8.77
CA PRO A 213 6.37 0.03 8.09
C PRO A 213 6.17 1.52 7.77
N GLY A 214 4.94 1.98 7.57
CA GLY A 214 4.60 3.36 7.21
C GLY A 214 4.39 4.32 8.39
N GLN A 215 4.49 3.87 9.64
CA GLN A 215 4.21 4.75 10.79
C GLN A 215 5.36 5.74 11.01
N ASN A 216 5.06 7.05 10.95
CA ASN A 216 6.02 8.17 10.98
C ASN A 216 6.86 8.31 12.26
N ASN A 217 6.54 7.61 13.35
CA ASN A 217 7.29 7.70 14.61
C ASN A 217 8.54 6.81 14.58
N GLU A 218 9.54 7.12 15.43
CA GLU A 218 10.77 6.32 15.69
C GLU A 218 10.51 4.86 16.16
N THR A 219 9.24 4.45 16.20
CA THR A 219 8.78 3.12 16.56
C THR A 219 8.27 2.32 15.35
N GLY A 220 8.39 2.84 14.12
CA GLY A 220 7.94 2.17 12.88
C GLY A 220 8.45 0.72 12.74
N GLY A 221 7.69 -0.10 12.03
CA GLY A 221 7.96 -1.53 11.84
C GLY A 221 8.51 -1.90 10.48
N GLY A 222 8.27 -3.14 10.05
CA GLY A 222 8.70 -3.65 8.75
C GLY A 222 7.60 -4.45 8.06
N ALA A 223 7.70 -4.57 6.74
CA ALA A 223 6.77 -5.36 5.93
C ALA A 223 6.97 -6.89 6.06
N ASN A 224 7.88 -7.32 6.94
CA ASN A 224 8.37 -8.69 7.08
C ASN A 224 7.90 -9.37 8.38
N CYS A 225 6.77 -8.94 8.96
CA CYS A 225 6.16 -9.59 10.14
C CYS A 225 5.35 -10.86 9.82
N MET A 226 5.36 -11.31 8.56
CA MET A 226 4.73 -12.54 8.12
C MET A 226 5.66 -13.33 7.17
N ALA A 227 5.69 -14.65 7.34
CA ALA A 227 6.44 -15.59 6.51
C ALA A 227 5.58 -16.83 6.20
N MET A 228 6.00 -17.59 5.18
CA MET A 228 5.35 -18.83 4.76
C MET A 228 6.42 -19.92 4.61
N ASP A 229 6.15 -21.11 5.13
CA ASP A 229 7.03 -22.26 4.91
C ASP A 229 6.73 -22.99 3.58
N ASP A 230 7.55 -23.99 3.26
CA ASP A 230 7.41 -24.75 2.02
C ASP A 230 6.12 -25.59 1.97
N GLN A 231 5.51 -25.88 3.11
CA GLN A 231 4.22 -26.55 3.25
C GLN A 231 3.03 -25.57 3.15
N GLY A 232 3.28 -24.26 3.17
CA GLY A 232 2.28 -23.21 3.07
C GLY A 232 1.73 -22.70 4.40
N TYR A 233 2.23 -23.17 5.55
CA TYR A 233 1.84 -22.61 6.85
C TYR A 233 2.32 -21.18 6.97
N ILE A 234 1.47 -20.35 7.57
CA ILE A 234 1.75 -18.93 7.77
C ILE A 234 2.31 -18.73 9.16
N TYR A 235 3.38 -17.95 9.26
CA TYR A 235 3.96 -17.54 10.52
C TYR A 235 3.84 -16.04 10.63
N PHE A 236 3.43 -15.56 11.80
CA PHE A 236 3.24 -14.15 12.07
C PHE A 236 3.95 -13.79 13.37
N VAL A 237 4.52 -12.58 13.40
CA VAL A 237 5.05 -11.98 14.60
C VAL A 237 4.40 -10.63 14.91
N GLY A 238 4.07 -10.43 16.18
CA GLY A 238 3.57 -9.16 16.70
C GLY A 238 4.01 -8.95 18.16
N SER A 239 3.29 -8.09 18.87
CA SER A 239 3.56 -7.75 20.27
C SER A 239 2.24 -7.61 21.03
N THR A 240 2.21 -8.05 22.28
CA THR A 240 1.02 -8.00 23.14
C THR A 240 1.31 -7.43 24.52
N SER A 241 0.43 -6.53 24.98
CA SER A 241 0.50 -5.95 26.31
C SER A 241 -0.21 -6.83 27.34
N PRO A 242 0.38 -7.07 28.53
CA PRO A 242 -0.28 -7.81 29.61
C PRO A 242 -1.25 -6.94 30.42
N ASN A 243 -1.26 -5.61 30.25
CA ASN A 243 -2.07 -4.69 31.07
C ASN A 243 -2.40 -3.35 30.36
N ARG A 244 -3.25 -2.54 31.00
CA ARG A 244 -3.74 -1.26 30.46
C ARG A 244 -2.67 -0.19 30.26
N TYR A 245 -1.51 -0.31 30.92
CA TYR A 245 -0.47 0.70 30.82
C TYR A 245 0.22 0.70 29.45
N ASN A 246 0.13 -0.41 28.70
CA ASN A 246 0.61 -0.50 27.31
C ASN A 246 2.06 0.00 27.15
N ASN A 247 2.89 -0.25 28.15
CA ASN A 247 4.29 0.20 28.23
C ASN A 247 5.28 -0.98 28.36
N ASN A 248 4.77 -2.21 28.27
CA ASN A 248 5.56 -3.41 28.36
C ASN A 248 4.90 -4.54 27.58
N TYR A 249 5.64 -5.22 26.71
CA TYR A 249 5.09 -6.16 25.74
C TYR A 249 5.82 -7.50 25.78
N ALA A 250 5.12 -8.56 25.38
CA ALA A 250 5.72 -9.84 24.99
C ALA A 250 5.66 -9.95 23.47
N ALA A 251 6.68 -10.56 22.86
CA ALA A 251 6.63 -10.89 21.44
C ALA A 251 5.59 -12.01 21.25
N LEU A 252 4.66 -11.81 20.33
CA LEU A 252 3.66 -12.79 19.92
C LEU A 252 4.16 -13.50 18.66
N ILE A 253 4.18 -14.83 18.67
CA ILE A 253 4.50 -15.64 17.50
C ILE A 253 3.35 -16.61 17.26
N LEU A 254 2.81 -16.63 16.05
CA LEU A 254 1.70 -17.50 15.65
C LEU A 254 2.14 -18.39 14.49
N LYS A 255 1.70 -19.65 14.49
CA LYS A 255 1.63 -20.51 13.29
C LYS A 255 0.17 -20.76 12.94
N VAL A 256 -0.19 -20.50 11.69
CA VAL A 256 -1.57 -20.48 11.21
C VAL A 256 -1.74 -21.44 10.05
N ASP A 257 -2.80 -22.23 10.08
CA ASP A 257 -3.22 -23.07 8.97
C ASP A 257 -3.73 -22.18 7.80
N PRO A 258 -3.15 -22.29 6.59
CA PRO A 258 -3.56 -21.47 5.46
C PRO A 258 -4.97 -21.78 4.95
N LYS A 259 -5.51 -22.97 5.26
CA LYS A 259 -6.80 -23.45 4.74
C LYS A 259 -7.96 -22.64 5.32
N ASP A 260 -8.01 -22.49 6.64
CA ASP A 260 -9.13 -21.89 7.36
C ASP A 260 -8.72 -20.77 8.34
N GLY A 261 -7.42 -20.52 8.46
CA GLY A 261 -6.88 -19.52 9.37
C GLY A 261 -6.86 -19.98 10.81
N SER A 262 -7.00 -21.27 11.13
CA SER A 262 -6.89 -21.77 12.51
C SER A 262 -5.45 -21.73 13.03
N LEU A 263 -5.28 -21.63 14.35
CA LEU A 263 -3.96 -21.61 14.98
C LEU A 263 -3.46 -23.04 15.19
N ILE A 264 -2.25 -23.33 14.70
CA ILE A 264 -1.54 -24.57 14.99
C ILE A 264 -0.85 -24.45 16.34
N TRP A 265 -0.18 -23.33 16.59
CA TRP A 265 0.34 -22.95 17.89
C TRP A 265 0.47 -21.44 18.01
N GLU A 266 0.51 -20.98 19.26
CA GLU A 266 0.50 -19.57 19.64
C GLU A 266 1.41 -19.36 20.86
N LYS A 267 2.44 -18.51 20.73
CA LYS A 267 3.49 -18.35 21.75
C LYS A 267 3.74 -16.89 22.09
N LEU A 268 3.94 -16.64 23.37
CA LEU A 268 4.43 -15.40 23.93
C LEU A 268 5.87 -15.58 24.38
N TRP A 269 6.77 -14.72 23.94
CA TRP A 269 8.17 -14.74 24.35
C TRP A 269 8.56 -13.46 25.10
N ARG A 270 9.42 -13.65 26.11
CA ARG A 270 10.12 -12.60 26.86
C ARG A 270 11.54 -13.05 27.17
N PRO A 271 12.48 -12.10 27.38
CA PRO A 271 13.81 -12.44 27.89
C PRO A 271 13.80 -13.02 29.31
N GLU A 272 12.70 -12.87 30.05
CA GLU A 272 12.43 -13.47 31.36
C GLU A 272 10.93 -13.38 31.69
N TRP A 273 10.39 -14.36 32.44
CA TRP A 273 9.03 -14.33 32.99
C TRP A 273 8.99 -14.25 34.52
N PRO A 274 9.24 -13.08 35.11
CA PRO A 274 9.20 -12.94 36.57
C PRO A 274 7.78 -12.73 37.08
N ARG A 275 7.62 -12.85 38.40
CA ARG A 275 6.36 -12.57 39.09
C ARG A 275 5.88 -11.12 38.88
N ARG A 276 6.82 -10.17 38.80
CA ARG A 276 6.54 -8.75 38.53
C ARG A 276 7.24 -8.32 37.25
N ILE A 277 6.45 -7.97 36.23
CA ILE A 277 6.95 -7.48 34.94
C ILE A 277 7.50 -6.05 35.11
N LEU A 278 8.71 -5.82 34.58
CA LEU A 278 9.44 -4.55 34.58
C LEU A 278 9.89 -4.25 33.15
N ALA A 279 10.30 -3.02 32.87
CA ALA A 279 10.77 -2.60 31.55
C ALA A 279 11.82 -3.55 30.94
N LYS A 280 12.74 -4.10 31.75
CA LYS A 280 13.77 -5.03 31.29
C LYS A 280 13.24 -6.35 30.70
N HIS A 281 12.00 -6.73 31.00
CA HIS A 281 11.35 -7.93 30.44
C HIS A 281 10.56 -7.66 29.16
N HIS A 282 10.59 -6.42 28.65
CA HIS A 282 9.92 -6.05 27.41
C HIS A 282 10.50 -6.81 26.22
N ALA A 283 9.64 -7.26 25.33
CA ALA A 283 9.99 -7.80 24.03
C ALA A 283 8.93 -7.36 23.02
N ASP A 284 9.37 -6.67 21.96
CA ASP A 284 8.53 -6.48 20.77
C ASP A 284 8.99 -7.43 19.67
N GLY A 285 8.04 -8.03 18.97
CA GLY A 285 8.28 -8.77 17.73
C GLY A 285 8.03 -7.91 16.49
N TYR A 286 8.94 -8.01 15.51
CA TYR A 286 8.94 -7.16 14.32
C TYR A 286 9.04 -7.94 13.01
N GLY A 287 9.99 -8.87 12.91
CA GLY A 287 10.28 -9.61 11.69
C GLY A 287 10.31 -11.11 11.93
N VAL A 288 9.80 -11.87 10.97
CA VAL A 288 9.85 -13.33 10.98
C VAL A 288 10.25 -13.86 9.60
N ASP A 289 11.06 -14.92 9.59
CA ASP A 289 11.33 -15.74 8.41
C ASP A 289 11.34 -17.22 8.77
N VAL A 290 11.10 -18.09 7.80
CA VAL A 290 11.03 -19.54 8.04
C VAL A 290 11.86 -20.29 7.02
N LYS A 291 12.73 -21.17 7.51
CA LYS A 291 13.61 -21.97 6.67
C LYS A 291 13.91 -23.30 7.36
N ASN A 292 13.86 -24.39 6.59
CA ASN A 292 14.26 -25.73 7.03
C ASN A 292 13.61 -26.14 8.39
N GLY A 293 12.30 -25.90 8.53
CA GLY A 293 11.55 -26.24 9.75
C GLY A 293 11.90 -25.38 10.99
N LYS A 294 12.64 -24.28 10.82
CA LYS A 294 12.96 -23.32 11.88
C LYS A 294 12.31 -21.97 11.61
N VAL A 295 11.81 -21.34 12.66
CA VAL A 295 11.20 -20.01 12.64
C VAL A 295 12.18 -19.03 13.26
N PHE A 296 12.56 -18.00 12.52
CA PHE A 296 13.53 -16.98 12.94
C PHE A 296 12.79 -15.70 13.21
N VAL A 297 12.93 -15.16 14.42
CA VAL A 297 12.21 -13.99 14.88
C VAL A 297 13.19 -12.95 15.37
N THR A 298 12.97 -11.70 14.95
CA THR A 298 13.74 -10.55 15.42
C THR A 298 12.83 -9.46 16.00
N GLY A 299 13.42 -8.62 16.82
CA GLY A 299 12.76 -7.43 17.35
C GLY A 299 13.66 -6.62 18.26
N THR A 300 13.09 -6.14 19.37
CA THR A 300 13.84 -5.39 20.37
C THR A 300 13.50 -5.86 21.78
N THR A 301 14.51 -5.92 22.64
CA THR A 301 14.36 -6.26 24.06
C THR A 301 15.44 -5.56 24.90
N PRO A 302 15.15 -5.09 26.13
CA PRO A 302 16.17 -4.43 26.93
C PRO A 302 17.22 -5.33 27.60
N ALA A 303 17.10 -6.66 27.41
CA ALA A 303 18.02 -7.78 27.70
C ALA A 303 18.85 -7.80 29.01
N ALA A 304 19.44 -6.70 29.49
CA ALA A 304 20.16 -6.69 30.77
C ALA A 304 20.26 -5.31 31.47
N VAL A 305 20.35 -4.16 30.79
CA VAL A 305 20.57 -2.86 31.48
C VAL A 305 19.99 -1.67 30.70
N GLY A 306 18.83 -1.16 31.13
CA GLY A 306 18.32 0.19 30.82
C GLY A 306 18.05 0.60 29.36
N LYS A 307 18.53 -0.16 28.37
CA LYS A 307 18.52 0.18 26.93
C LYS A 307 18.18 -1.05 26.09
N SER A 308 17.74 -0.84 24.85
CA SER A 308 17.14 -1.87 24.01
C SER A 308 18.14 -2.46 23.02
N SER A 309 18.24 -3.78 22.97
CA SER A 309 19.10 -4.57 22.08
C SER A 309 18.25 -5.31 21.04
N VAL A 310 18.87 -5.69 19.91
CA VAL A 310 18.23 -6.53 18.90
C VAL A 310 18.31 -7.98 19.33
N TYR A 311 17.23 -8.75 19.28
CA TYR A 311 17.29 -10.19 19.55
C TYR A 311 17.14 -11.03 18.28
N LEU A 312 17.74 -12.22 18.31
CA LEU A 312 17.39 -13.33 17.44
C LEU A 312 16.82 -14.45 18.31
N LEU A 313 15.58 -14.84 18.04
CA LEU A 313 14.90 -16.00 18.61
C LEU A 313 14.66 -17.01 17.49
N VAL A 314 15.09 -18.25 17.68
CA VAL A 314 14.84 -19.34 16.73
C VAL A 314 13.99 -20.40 17.41
N LEU A 315 12.88 -20.75 16.78
CA LEU A 315 11.92 -21.75 17.25
C LEU A 315 11.85 -22.94 16.30
N SER A 316 11.43 -24.09 16.81
CA SER A 316 10.98 -25.20 15.98
C SER A 316 9.66 -24.83 15.29
N GLY A 317 9.58 -25.00 13.97
CA GLY A 317 8.35 -24.79 13.21
C GLY A 317 7.23 -25.75 13.60
N ASP A 318 7.56 -26.95 14.07
CA ASP A 318 6.59 -27.98 14.43
C ASP A 318 5.93 -27.68 15.78
N THR A 319 6.73 -27.39 16.81
CA THR A 319 6.24 -27.27 18.20
C THR A 319 6.26 -25.85 18.75
N GLY A 320 6.94 -24.93 18.08
CA GLY A 320 7.19 -23.58 18.59
C GLY A 320 8.20 -23.53 19.74
N ARG A 321 8.90 -24.62 20.11
CA ARG A 321 9.89 -24.62 21.20
C ARG A 321 11.14 -23.81 20.85
N ILE A 322 11.77 -23.19 21.84
CA ILE A 322 13.04 -22.45 21.66
C ILE A 322 14.15 -23.42 21.24
N LEU A 323 14.86 -23.06 20.18
CA LEU A 323 16.09 -23.71 19.72
C LEU A 323 17.31 -22.83 20.00
N PHE A 324 17.15 -21.50 19.90
CA PHE A 324 18.22 -20.54 20.14
C PHE A 324 17.63 -19.17 20.52
N GLN A 325 18.32 -18.43 21.40
CA GLN A 325 17.98 -17.05 21.73
C GLN A 325 19.20 -16.25 22.21
N LYS A 326 19.47 -15.10 21.60
CA LYS A 326 20.47 -14.12 22.06
C LYS A 326 20.01 -12.70 21.72
N ALA A 327 20.56 -11.73 22.44
CA ALA A 327 20.45 -10.30 22.11
C ALA A 327 21.82 -9.70 21.78
N TYR A 328 21.81 -8.65 20.95
CA TYR A 328 22.96 -7.97 20.39
C TYR A 328 22.78 -6.46 20.60
N ASP A 329 23.66 -5.87 21.40
CA ASP A 329 23.73 -4.44 21.66
C ASP A 329 24.67 -3.79 20.64
N LEU A 330 24.10 -3.29 19.55
CA LEU A 330 24.82 -2.65 18.44
C LEU A 330 25.13 -1.18 18.73
N SER A 331 24.40 -0.56 19.66
CA SER A 331 24.66 0.80 20.13
C SER A 331 24.41 0.96 21.63
N PRO A 332 25.46 0.77 22.48
CA PRO A 332 25.32 0.78 23.95
C PRO A 332 24.77 2.09 24.54
N THR A 333 24.69 3.15 23.75
CA THR A 333 24.16 4.44 24.16
C THR A 333 22.68 4.63 23.84
N LEU A 334 22.10 3.90 22.88
CA LEU A 334 20.78 4.15 22.30
C LEU A 334 19.93 2.87 22.20
N LYS A 335 18.75 2.97 21.57
CA LYS A 335 17.82 1.85 21.39
C LYS A 335 18.03 1.21 20.03
N ASP A 336 18.32 -0.09 20.03
CA ASP A 336 18.44 -0.90 18.83
C ASP A 336 17.14 -1.68 18.57
N ARG A 337 16.76 -1.80 17.30
CA ARG A 337 15.55 -2.50 16.89
C ARG A 337 15.79 -3.26 15.59
N GLY A 338 15.64 -4.58 15.59
CA GLY A 338 15.65 -5.38 14.37
C GLY A 338 14.25 -5.43 13.76
N TYR A 339 14.07 -4.81 12.59
CA TYR A 339 12.78 -4.71 11.91
C TYR A 339 12.52 -5.85 10.94
N VAL A 340 13.58 -6.45 10.39
CA VAL A 340 13.48 -7.51 9.40
C VAL A 340 14.53 -8.59 9.65
N VAL A 341 14.15 -9.85 9.42
CA VAL A 341 15.04 -11.01 9.39
C VAL A 341 14.83 -11.77 8.09
N LYS A 342 15.93 -12.26 7.50
CA LYS A 342 15.91 -13.17 6.34
C LYS A 342 16.96 -14.26 6.48
N VAL A 343 16.66 -15.45 5.96
CA VAL A 343 17.54 -16.61 6.03
C VAL A 343 17.83 -17.14 4.63
N ASP A 344 19.12 -17.29 4.32
CA ASP A 344 19.55 -17.84 3.02
C ASP A 344 19.46 -19.38 2.99
N SER A 345 19.79 -19.97 1.83
CA SER A 345 19.83 -21.43 1.65
C SER A 345 20.89 -22.13 2.50
N SER A 346 21.92 -21.42 2.96
CA SER A 346 22.98 -21.90 3.84
C SER A 346 22.67 -21.69 5.32
N ALA A 347 21.43 -21.29 5.64
CA ALA A 347 20.96 -20.96 6.98
C ALA A 347 21.70 -19.79 7.65
N ASN A 348 22.38 -18.92 6.89
CA ASN A 348 22.85 -17.64 7.42
C ASN A 348 21.65 -16.73 7.65
N VAL A 349 21.67 -16.03 8.78
CA VAL A 349 20.59 -15.15 9.23
C VAL A 349 21.04 -13.71 9.05
N TYR A 350 20.26 -12.93 8.33
CA TYR A 350 20.46 -11.51 8.11
C TYR A 350 19.40 -10.75 8.90
N ILE A 351 19.81 -9.78 9.70
CA ILE A 351 18.89 -8.91 10.45
C ILE A 351 19.19 -7.46 10.12
N GLY A 352 18.16 -6.72 9.72
CA GLY A 352 18.22 -5.29 9.44
C GLY A 352 17.29 -4.50 10.34
N GLY A 353 17.62 -3.23 10.58
CA GLY A 353 16.79 -2.35 11.39
C GLY A 353 17.42 -1.01 11.68
N SER A 354 17.21 -0.50 12.89
CA SER A 354 17.77 0.79 13.37
C SER A 354 18.63 0.60 14.62
N ALA A 355 19.82 1.19 14.61
CA ALA A 355 20.76 1.25 15.72
C ALA A 355 21.53 2.57 15.65
N ASN A 356 21.80 3.23 16.79
CA ASN A 356 22.44 4.54 16.85
C ASN A 356 21.82 5.60 15.90
N ASN A 357 20.48 5.64 15.80
CA ASN A 357 19.74 6.48 14.87
C ASN A 357 20.14 6.31 13.38
N ASN A 358 20.68 5.17 12.99
CA ASN A 358 21.06 4.82 11.62
C ASN A 358 20.55 3.43 11.26
N ALA A 359 20.59 3.11 9.96
CA ALA A 359 20.36 1.76 9.48
C ALA A 359 21.51 0.84 9.90
N PHE A 360 21.18 -0.36 10.35
CA PHE A 360 22.16 -1.44 10.51
C PHE A 360 21.73 -2.68 9.73
N LEU A 361 22.72 -3.50 9.41
CA LEU A 361 22.58 -4.84 8.87
C LEU A 361 23.58 -5.74 9.59
N MET A 362 23.16 -6.90 10.07
CA MET A 362 24.07 -7.90 10.64
C MET A 362 23.81 -9.27 10.05
N ARG A 363 24.87 -10.07 9.98
CA ARG A 363 24.81 -11.47 9.52
C ARG A 363 25.29 -12.38 10.62
N LEU A 364 24.54 -13.46 10.85
CA LEU A 364 24.92 -14.56 11.71
C LEU A 364 25.01 -15.84 10.90
N SER A 365 26.00 -16.66 11.20
CA SER A 365 26.19 -17.96 10.56
C SER A 365 25.86 -19.07 11.55
N PRO A 366 25.27 -20.18 11.09
CA PRO A 366 25.05 -21.34 11.93
C PRO A 366 26.39 -21.90 12.42
N SER A 367 26.45 -22.28 13.70
CA SER A 367 27.63 -22.85 14.36
C SER A 367 27.17 -23.98 15.29
N GLY A 368 26.95 -25.17 14.71
CA GLY A 368 26.30 -26.28 15.41
C GLY A 368 24.83 -25.96 15.71
N GLN A 369 24.46 -25.96 17.00
CA GLN A 369 23.12 -25.54 17.45
C GLN A 369 23.02 -24.03 17.77
N ASP A 370 24.13 -23.29 17.66
CA ASP A 370 24.24 -21.85 17.95
C ASP A 370 24.28 -21.03 16.63
N TYR A 371 24.21 -19.71 16.74
CA TYR A 371 24.46 -18.74 15.68
C TYR A 371 25.56 -17.76 16.11
N LYS A 372 26.64 -17.70 15.34
CA LYS A 372 27.76 -16.80 15.56
C LYS A 372 27.59 -15.53 14.72
N LEU A 373 27.75 -14.36 15.34
CA LEU A 373 27.82 -13.09 14.61
C LEU A 373 29.04 -13.12 13.67
N ALA A 374 28.80 -13.00 12.37
CA ALA A 374 29.84 -12.96 11.35
C ALA A 374 30.33 -11.53 11.12
N TRP A 375 29.39 -10.60 10.94
CA TRP A 375 29.68 -9.17 10.81
C TRP A 375 28.43 -8.35 11.17
N ALA A 376 28.65 -7.09 11.53
CA ALA A 376 27.61 -6.08 11.67
C ALA A 376 28.08 -4.81 10.96
N LYS A 377 27.18 -4.20 10.19
CA LYS A 377 27.45 -3.02 9.36
C LYS A 377 26.45 -1.92 9.68
N ARG A 378 26.93 -0.68 9.68
CA ARG A 378 26.10 0.53 9.67
C ARG A 378 26.02 1.04 8.25
N ILE A 379 24.81 1.38 7.81
CA ILE A 379 24.58 2.06 6.53
C ILE A 379 24.21 3.51 6.85
N VAL A 380 25.11 4.44 6.50
CA VAL A 380 24.98 5.85 6.87
C VAL A 380 24.02 6.54 5.90
N ILE A 381 22.76 6.64 6.31
CA ILE A 381 21.68 7.17 5.46
C ILE A 381 20.96 8.39 6.07
N GLY A 382 21.51 8.92 7.16
CA GLY A 382 20.97 10.06 7.91
C GLY A 382 20.29 9.66 9.23
N ARG A 383 20.16 10.63 10.14
CA ARG A 383 19.56 10.43 11.47
C ARG A 383 18.10 9.99 11.35
N GLY A 384 17.76 8.89 12.02
CA GLY A 384 16.42 8.28 11.95
C GLY A 384 16.28 7.28 10.79
N GLY A 385 17.35 7.09 10.00
CA GLY A 385 17.42 6.08 8.97
C GLY A 385 17.29 4.66 9.51
N ASN A 386 16.63 3.78 8.75
CA ASN A 386 16.50 2.37 9.11
C ASN A 386 16.35 1.46 7.87
N ILE A 387 16.49 0.15 8.10
CA ILE A 387 16.09 -0.89 7.14
C ILE A 387 14.75 -1.47 7.60
N ASN A 388 13.67 -1.21 6.87
CA ASN A 388 12.33 -1.71 7.21
C ASN A 388 11.89 -2.92 6.38
N SER A 389 12.62 -3.25 5.31
CA SER A 389 12.40 -4.48 4.54
C SER A 389 13.68 -4.96 3.88
N MET A 390 13.73 -6.26 3.66
CA MET A 390 14.86 -6.95 3.06
C MET A 390 14.39 -8.19 2.29
N ASP A 391 15.08 -8.51 1.20
CA ASP A 391 14.97 -9.80 0.52
C ASP A 391 16.36 -10.23 0.02
N LEU A 392 16.51 -11.52 -0.27
CA LEU A 392 17.78 -12.11 -0.71
C LEU A 392 17.64 -12.67 -2.12
N ASP A 393 18.71 -12.63 -2.92
CA ASP A 393 18.81 -13.45 -4.12
C ASP A 393 19.43 -14.83 -3.81
N SER A 394 19.48 -15.70 -4.82
CA SER A 394 20.04 -17.05 -4.69
C SER A 394 21.55 -17.08 -4.41
N SER A 395 22.25 -15.96 -4.65
CA SER A 395 23.68 -15.81 -4.40
C SER A 395 23.95 -15.21 -3.01
N GLY A 396 22.91 -14.95 -2.22
CA GLY A 396 23.00 -14.34 -0.91
C GLY A 396 23.24 -12.83 -0.94
N ASN A 397 23.11 -12.16 -2.09
CA ASN A 397 23.09 -10.70 -2.11
C ASN A 397 21.81 -10.22 -1.42
N ILE A 398 21.95 -9.08 -0.76
CA ILE A 398 20.98 -8.56 0.17
C ILE A 398 20.40 -7.29 -0.45
N TYR A 399 19.09 -7.25 -0.59
CA TYR A 399 18.37 -6.10 -1.14
C TYR A 399 17.59 -5.47 -0.01
N VAL A 400 17.80 -4.18 0.22
CA VAL A 400 17.28 -3.48 1.40
C VAL A 400 16.47 -2.26 1.01
N ALA A 401 15.32 -2.10 1.67
CA ALA A 401 14.56 -0.87 1.67
C ALA A 401 15.19 0.10 2.68
N LEU A 402 15.67 1.26 2.20
CA LEU A 402 16.36 2.26 3.02
C LEU A 402 15.41 3.42 3.31
N ASP A 403 14.82 3.37 4.49
CA ASP A 403 13.85 4.36 4.94
C ASP A 403 14.59 5.57 5.53
N ARG A 404 14.81 6.57 4.67
CA ARG A 404 15.57 7.78 4.95
C ARG A 404 14.61 8.88 5.41
N ARG A 405 14.48 9.00 6.72
CA ARG A 405 13.60 9.97 7.38
C ARG A 405 14.39 11.17 7.91
N GLY A 406 13.72 12.32 8.01
CA GLY A 406 14.31 13.59 8.45
C GLY A 406 13.52 14.78 7.93
N ALA A 407 14.15 15.96 7.91
CA ALA A 407 13.57 17.16 7.28
C ALA A 407 13.32 16.95 5.78
N THR A 408 14.15 16.13 5.13
CA THR A 408 13.98 15.64 3.76
C THR A 408 13.77 14.14 3.80
N THR A 409 12.75 13.64 3.10
CA THR A 409 12.48 12.21 2.96
C THR A 409 12.77 11.71 1.56
N PHE A 410 13.08 10.41 1.42
CA PHE A 410 13.49 9.79 0.16
C PHE A 410 12.90 8.39 -0.02
N PHE A 411 12.63 8.04 -1.27
CA PHE A 411 12.41 6.66 -1.69
C PHE A 411 13.76 6.07 -2.14
N SER A 412 14.39 5.24 -1.30
CA SER A 412 15.74 4.71 -1.55
C SER A 412 15.85 3.21 -1.25
N PHE A 413 16.66 2.50 -2.02
CA PHE A 413 16.95 1.08 -1.81
C PHE A 413 18.36 0.75 -2.31
N ALA A 414 18.91 -0.37 -1.85
CA ALA A 414 20.28 -0.77 -2.20
C ALA A 414 20.44 -2.27 -2.32
N LYS A 415 21.48 -2.68 -3.03
CA LYS A 415 22.04 -4.02 -3.04
C LYS A 415 23.35 -4.04 -2.25
N ILE A 416 23.48 -5.02 -1.39
CA ILE A 416 24.63 -5.25 -0.52
C ILE A 416 25.13 -6.68 -0.75
N SER A 417 26.45 -6.86 -0.80
CA SER A 417 27.07 -8.16 -0.99
C SER A 417 26.87 -9.06 0.24
N PRO A 418 27.06 -10.39 0.13
CA PRO A 418 27.03 -11.28 1.30
C PRO A 418 28.07 -10.93 2.40
N LYS A 419 29.10 -10.14 2.04
CA LYS A 419 30.13 -9.62 2.95
C LYS A 419 29.72 -8.32 3.65
N GLY A 420 28.55 -7.77 3.32
CA GLY A 420 28.06 -6.52 3.88
C GLY A 420 28.62 -5.28 3.20
N GLU A 421 29.05 -5.36 1.94
CA GLU A 421 29.58 -4.21 1.18
C GLU A 421 28.50 -3.66 0.24
N LEU A 422 28.44 -2.34 0.07
CA LEU A 422 27.54 -1.73 -0.92
C LEU A 422 27.95 -2.18 -2.34
N VAL A 423 26.99 -2.72 -3.10
CA VAL A 423 27.18 -3.01 -4.53
C VAL A 423 26.65 -1.84 -5.37
N TRP A 424 25.42 -1.42 -5.10
CA TRP A 424 24.80 -0.23 -5.66
C TRP A 424 23.67 0.26 -4.77
N GLY A 425 23.31 1.54 -4.89
CA GLY A 425 22.09 2.11 -4.29
C GLY A 425 21.39 3.03 -5.28
N LYS A 426 20.07 3.13 -5.14
CA LYS A 426 19.20 3.94 -6.00
C LYS A 426 18.23 4.76 -5.16
N THR A 427 17.89 5.95 -5.65
CA THR A 427 16.94 6.85 -4.99
C THR A 427 16.17 7.68 -6.00
N TYR A 428 14.95 8.10 -5.66
CA TYR A 428 14.34 9.27 -6.28
C TYR A 428 14.79 10.56 -5.58
N GLN A 429 14.59 11.69 -6.25
CA GLN A 429 14.76 13.03 -5.69
C GLN A 429 13.96 13.14 -4.37
N GLY A 430 14.63 13.59 -3.30
CA GLY A 430 13.98 13.82 -2.02
C GLY A 430 13.11 15.08 -2.01
N GLY A 431 12.22 15.15 -1.02
CA GLY A 431 11.37 16.31 -0.77
C GLY A 431 11.37 16.70 0.71
N ASN A 432 11.21 17.99 1.00
CA ASN A 432 11.04 18.51 2.36
C ASN A 432 9.62 18.25 2.86
N ASN A 433 9.30 16.98 3.04
CA ASN A 433 7.99 16.48 3.38
C ASN A 433 8.10 15.09 4.02
N ASP A 434 6.98 14.48 4.41
CA ASP A 434 6.98 13.12 4.97
C ASP A 434 6.53 12.05 3.96
N GLN A 435 6.27 12.41 2.69
CA GLN A 435 5.59 11.57 1.69
C GLN A 435 6.50 10.68 0.84
N ASN A 436 7.81 10.73 1.00
CA ASN A 436 8.73 9.87 0.26
C ASN A 436 9.27 8.76 1.16
N ASN A 437 8.72 7.56 1.04
CA ASN A 437 9.07 6.44 1.91
C ASN A 437 9.06 5.15 1.10
N ILE A 438 9.97 4.25 1.42
CA ILE A 438 9.94 2.87 0.94
C ILE A 438 9.45 1.97 2.08
N ASN A 439 8.64 0.96 1.79
CA ASN A 439 8.13 0.03 2.80
C ASN A 439 8.55 -1.42 2.53
N ILE A 440 8.79 -1.77 1.26
CA ILE A 440 9.06 -3.15 0.87
C ILE A 440 9.99 -3.25 -0.33
N VAL A 441 10.86 -4.26 -0.28
CA VAL A 441 11.62 -4.76 -1.44
C VAL A 441 11.37 -6.26 -1.59
N LYS A 442 11.29 -6.74 -2.84
CA LYS A 442 11.13 -8.16 -3.18
C LYS A 442 11.98 -8.53 -4.38
N VAL A 443 12.79 -9.57 -4.24
CA VAL A 443 13.55 -10.16 -5.34
C VAL A 443 12.69 -11.20 -6.03
N ILE A 444 12.50 -11.06 -7.34
CA ILE A 444 11.67 -11.95 -8.16
C ILE A 444 12.40 -12.26 -9.46
N GLY A 445 12.96 -13.46 -9.55
CA GLY A 445 13.80 -13.86 -10.68
C GLY A 445 15.01 -12.94 -10.80
N LYS A 446 15.17 -12.29 -11.96
CA LYS A 446 16.27 -11.36 -12.25
C LYS A 446 15.97 -9.89 -11.94
N PHE A 447 14.89 -9.62 -11.21
CA PHE A 447 14.41 -8.26 -10.96
C PHE A 447 14.21 -8.00 -9.47
N LEU A 448 14.41 -6.74 -9.09
CA LEU A 448 13.96 -6.20 -7.81
C LEU A 448 12.66 -5.45 -8.04
N TYR A 449 11.70 -5.65 -7.14
CA TYR A 449 10.52 -4.81 -7.00
C TYR A 449 10.61 -4.04 -5.69
N ALA A 450 10.47 -2.72 -5.74
CA ALA A 450 10.42 -1.83 -4.58
C ALA A 450 9.05 -1.16 -4.50
N GLY A 451 8.50 -1.00 -3.30
CA GLY A 451 7.19 -0.41 -3.06
C GLY A 451 7.16 0.53 -1.88
N GLY A 452 6.36 1.59 -1.98
CA GLY A 452 6.21 2.59 -0.93
C GLY A 452 5.25 3.71 -1.30
N ARG A 453 5.64 4.94 -0.95
CA ARG A 453 4.90 6.19 -1.16
C ARG A 453 5.83 7.27 -1.71
N ILE A 454 5.31 8.14 -2.57
CA ILE A 454 6.06 9.26 -3.14
C ILE A 454 5.18 10.52 -3.25
N GLY A 455 5.75 11.69 -2.94
CA GLY A 455 5.09 12.98 -3.15
C GLY A 455 5.54 13.59 -4.49
N LEU A 456 4.67 13.57 -5.50
CA LEU A 456 5.02 14.07 -6.84
C LEU A 456 4.44 15.48 -7.08
N LYS A 457 5.30 16.46 -7.42
CA LYS A 457 4.94 17.89 -7.59
C LYS A 457 3.66 18.15 -8.39
N ASN A 458 3.44 17.39 -9.46
CA ASN A 458 2.28 17.56 -10.34
C ASN A 458 1.05 16.74 -9.92
N PHE A 459 1.16 15.90 -8.89
CA PHE A 459 0.14 14.99 -8.36
C PHE A 459 -0.05 15.24 -6.86
N ASP A 460 -0.22 14.20 -6.04
CA ASP A 460 -0.42 14.40 -4.62
C ASP A 460 0.92 14.66 -3.90
N THR A 461 1.12 15.90 -3.47
CA THR A 461 2.22 16.29 -2.56
C THR A 461 1.76 16.54 -1.13
N GLN A 462 0.48 16.36 -0.83
CA GLN A 462 -0.07 16.60 0.49
C GLN A 462 -0.04 15.31 1.31
N TYR A 463 -0.49 14.19 0.73
CA TYR A 463 -0.48 12.89 1.38
C TYR A 463 0.45 11.90 0.67
N GLY A 464 0.55 11.96 -0.64
CA GLY A 464 1.48 11.15 -1.44
C GLY A 464 0.85 9.89 -2.03
N ASP A 465 1.39 9.50 -3.19
CA ASP A 465 0.88 8.44 -4.05
C ASP A 465 1.64 7.12 -3.85
N GLY A 466 0.94 6.00 -4.01
CA GLY A 466 1.53 4.67 -3.85
C GLY A 466 2.45 4.37 -5.02
N LEU A 467 3.72 4.07 -4.76
CA LEU A 467 4.75 3.85 -5.78
C LEU A 467 5.18 2.38 -5.83
N ILE A 468 5.37 1.87 -7.05
CA ILE A 468 6.06 0.62 -7.35
C ILE A 468 7.13 0.86 -8.40
N VAL A 469 8.30 0.26 -8.19
CA VAL A 469 9.46 0.35 -9.07
C VAL A 469 9.96 -1.06 -9.35
N LYS A 470 10.29 -1.33 -10.60
CA LYS A 470 10.97 -2.55 -11.02
C LYS A 470 12.36 -2.20 -11.54
N THR A 471 13.41 -2.84 -11.02
CA THR A 471 14.78 -2.70 -11.52
C THR A 471 15.37 -4.05 -11.91
N ASP A 472 16.45 -4.05 -12.68
CA ASP A 472 17.33 -5.21 -12.74
C ASP A 472 18.11 -5.40 -11.42
N LEU A 473 18.67 -6.59 -11.21
CA LEU A 473 19.45 -6.94 -10.01
C LEU A 473 20.96 -6.63 -10.12
N GLN A 474 21.46 -6.41 -11.34
CA GLN A 474 22.89 -6.28 -11.61
C GLN A 474 23.37 -4.86 -11.26
N GLU A 475 22.72 -3.86 -11.81
CA GLU A 475 23.09 -2.44 -11.71
C GLU A 475 22.00 -1.59 -11.04
N GLY A 476 20.79 -2.15 -10.88
CA GLY A 476 19.66 -1.45 -10.30
C GLY A 476 19.04 -0.42 -11.26
N ASN A 477 19.18 -0.60 -12.57
CA ASN A 477 18.59 0.29 -13.56
C ASN A 477 17.06 0.12 -13.55
N GLU A 478 16.35 1.25 -13.60
CA GLU A 478 14.89 1.24 -13.68
C GLU A 478 14.42 0.58 -14.98
N ILE A 479 13.61 -0.47 -14.87
CA ILE A 479 12.93 -1.09 -16.02
C ILE A 479 11.60 -0.37 -16.27
N TRP A 480 10.84 -0.14 -15.20
CA TRP A 480 9.67 0.72 -15.19
C TRP A 480 9.32 1.09 -13.75
N SER A 481 8.58 2.18 -13.60
CA SER A 481 7.92 2.56 -12.36
C SER A 481 6.45 2.91 -12.63
N ALA A 482 5.63 2.80 -11.58
CA ALA A 482 4.22 3.17 -11.64
C ALA A 482 3.76 3.77 -10.31
N PHE A 483 2.87 4.75 -10.37
CA PHE A 483 2.24 5.32 -9.19
C PHE A 483 0.72 5.30 -9.28
N TYR A 484 0.06 5.17 -8.12
CA TYR A 484 -1.39 5.14 -7.99
C TYR A 484 -1.92 6.48 -7.51
N PHE A 485 -2.71 7.14 -8.35
CA PHE A 485 -3.20 8.50 -8.08
C PHE A 485 -4.73 8.57 -8.17
N THR A 486 -5.34 9.23 -7.18
CA THR A 486 -6.80 9.32 -7.00
C THR A 486 -7.38 10.70 -7.28
N GLY A 487 -6.54 11.74 -7.34
CA GLY A 487 -6.94 13.15 -7.54
C GLY A 487 -6.38 14.05 -6.42
N LYS A 488 -6.64 15.37 -6.51
CA LYS A 488 -6.19 16.36 -5.51
C LYS A 488 -7.32 17.10 -4.79
N GLY A 489 -8.57 16.91 -5.23
CA GLY A 489 -9.69 17.61 -4.62
C GLY A 489 -10.07 16.98 -3.28
N PRO A 490 -10.90 17.68 -2.49
CA PRO A 490 -11.29 17.25 -1.14
C PRO A 490 -11.99 15.88 -1.12
N ASP A 491 -12.63 15.52 -2.23
CA ASP A 491 -13.34 14.25 -2.40
C ASP A 491 -12.45 13.14 -2.99
N GLU A 492 -11.23 13.45 -3.42
CA GLU A 492 -10.37 12.55 -4.21
C GLU A 492 -9.01 12.30 -3.58
N ILE A 493 -8.53 13.24 -2.77
CA ILE A 493 -7.20 13.17 -2.20
C ILE A 493 -7.08 11.99 -1.24
N GLY A 494 -5.96 11.29 -1.31
CA GLY A 494 -5.76 10.11 -0.49
C GLY A 494 -4.32 9.65 -0.53
N GLU A 495 -3.79 9.39 0.66
CA GLU A 495 -2.53 8.71 0.85
C GLU A 495 -2.62 7.26 0.39
N HIS A 496 -1.61 6.80 -0.35
CA HIS A 496 -1.46 5.38 -0.66
C HIS A 496 -0.05 4.88 -0.34
N ARG A 497 0.05 3.80 0.42
CA ARG A 497 1.32 3.14 0.78
C ARG A 497 1.34 1.73 0.22
N ILE A 498 2.31 1.38 -0.62
CA ILE A 498 2.53 -0.02 -1.01
C ILE A 498 3.37 -0.71 0.07
N LYS A 499 2.89 -1.84 0.59
CA LYS A 499 3.49 -2.56 1.72
C LYS A 499 3.63 -4.07 1.50
N GLY A 500 3.03 -4.61 0.45
CA GLY A 500 3.18 -6.00 0.04
C GLY A 500 3.31 -6.09 -1.48
N ILE A 501 4.24 -6.91 -1.96
CA ILE A 501 4.45 -7.18 -3.39
C ILE A 501 4.63 -8.69 -3.58
N ALA A 502 3.98 -9.24 -4.60
CA ALA A 502 4.23 -10.58 -5.10
C ALA A 502 3.97 -10.64 -6.61
N LEU A 503 4.58 -11.61 -7.28
CA LEU A 503 4.33 -11.92 -8.69
C LEU A 503 3.99 -13.40 -8.85
N ARG A 504 2.89 -13.68 -9.57
CA ARG A 504 2.47 -15.03 -9.94
C ARG A 504 2.14 -15.07 -11.43
N GLY A 505 3.02 -15.69 -12.22
CA GLY A 505 2.96 -15.56 -13.67
C GLY A 505 3.01 -14.09 -14.08
N LYS A 506 1.94 -13.60 -14.72
CA LYS A 506 1.79 -12.18 -15.11
C LYS A 506 1.07 -11.34 -14.05
N ASP A 507 0.53 -11.92 -13.00
CA ASP A 507 -0.23 -11.21 -11.98
C ASP A 507 0.72 -10.59 -10.96
N LEU A 508 0.92 -9.28 -11.05
CA LEU A 508 1.52 -8.46 -10.00
C LEU A 508 0.45 -8.19 -8.94
N ILE A 509 0.68 -8.71 -7.74
CA ILE A 509 -0.21 -8.60 -6.59
C ILE A 509 0.39 -7.59 -5.63
N LEU A 510 -0.41 -6.59 -5.27
CA LEU A 510 -0.02 -5.53 -4.36
C LEU A 510 -0.97 -5.47 -3.17
N LEU A 511 -0.38 -5.36 -1.99
CA LEU A 511 -1.07 -4.94 -0.77
C LEU A 511 -0.58 -3.55 -0.41
N GLY A 512 -1.51 -2.67 -0.07
CA GLY A 512 -1.21 -1.36 0.46
C GLY A 512 -2.21 -0.91 1.50
N GLN A 513 -1.98 0.29 1.99
CA GLN A 513 -2.88 1.03 2.87
C GLN A 513 -3.33 2.29 2.16
N VAL A 514 -4.59 2.67 2.39
CA VAL A 514 -5.14 3.96 1.96
C VAL A 514 -5.58 4.76 3.19
N TYR A 515 -5.21 6.04 3.25
CA TYR A 515 -5.73 7.03 4.20
C TYR A 515 -6.34 8.15 3.37
N THR A 516 -7.62 8.47 3.54
CA THR A 516 -8.26 9.52 2.73
C THR A 516 -8.48 10.83 3.47
N GLY A 517 -8.16 10.84 4.77
CA GLY A 517 -8.36 11.98 5.65
C GLY A 517 -9.82 12.39 5.80
N ASN A 518 -10.08 13.32 6.70
CA ASN A 518 -11.42 13.66 7.21
C ASN A 518 -12.44 14.18 6.17
N TYR A 519 -12.01 14.45 4.94
CA TYR A 519 -12.84 15.10 3.92
C TYR A 519 -13.17 14.21 2.71
N ASN A 520 -12.50 13.07 2.52
CA ASN A 520 -12.78 12.15 1.43
C ASN A 520 -13.43 10.84 1.93
N GLY A 521 -14.77 10.78 1.82
CA GLY A 521 -15.58 9.58 2.09
C GLY A 521 -16.21 8.95 0.85
N VAL A 522 -15.87 9.42 -0.36
CA VAL A 522 -16.61 9.12 -1.59
C VAL A 522 -15.76 8.63 -2.76
N ARG A 523 -14.47 8.99 -2.85
CA ARG A 523 -13.58 8.57 -3.94
C ARG A 523 -12.14 8.37 -3.45
N TYR A 524 -11.91 7.17 -2.94
CA TYR A 524 -10.64 6.63 -2.46
C TYR A 524 -10.03 5.64 -3.48
N TRP A 525 -10.37 5.82 -4.76
CA TRP A 525 -9.91 4.98 -5.87
C TRP A 525 -9.47 5.84 -7.05
N GLY A 526 -8.59 5.29 -7.88
CA GLY A 526 -7.88 5.99 -8.92
C GLY A 526 -7.33 5.05 -9.97
N TYR A 527 -6.22 5.46 -10.60
CA TYR A 527 -5.57 4.71 -11.65
C TYR A 527 -4.07 4.59 -11.41
N TRP A 528 -3.49 3.53 -11.98
CA TRP A 528 -2.05 3.38 -12.10
C TRP A 528 -1.55 4.12 -13.34
N TYR A 529 -0.48 4.87 -13.15
CA TYR A 529 0.18 5.67 -14.17
C TYR A 529 1.64 5.26 -14.29
N ASP A 530 2.22 5.42 -15.47
CA ASP A 530 3.68 5.32 -15.63
C ASP A 530 4.37 6.39 -14.79
N GLY A 531 5.49 6.04 -14.18
CA GLY A 531 6.31 6.97 -13.40
C GLY A 531 6.73 8.20 -14.21
N THR A 532 6.80 9.34 -13.54
CA THR A 532 7.15 10.64 -14.14
C THR A 532 8.51 11.17 -13.70
N SER A 533 9.27 10.37 -12.96
CA SER A 533 10.57 10.69 -12.41
C SER A 533 11.51 9.50 -12.64
N SER A 534 12.82 9.72 -12.50
CA SER A 534 13.82 8.69 -12.75
C SER A 534 14.66 8.45 -11.50
N LEU A 535 15.08 7.21 -11.30
CA LEU A 535 16.07 6.87 -10.28
C LEU A 535 17.42 7.50 -10.58
N THR A 536 18.11 7.92 -9.52
CA THR A 536 19.52 8.32 -9.54
C THR A 536 20.33 7.40 -8.64
N ASP A 537 21.65 7.36 -8.87
CA ASP A 537 22.56 6.62 -8.01
C ASP A 537 22.60 7.21 -6.60
N PHE A 538 22.71 6.32 -5.63
CA PHE A 538 22.83 6.63 -4.22
C PHE A 538 23.92 5.75 -3.61
N GLN A 539 24.96 6.37 -3.06
CA GLN A 539 26.12 5.66 -2.51
C GLN A 539 26.27 5.98 -1.02
N PRO A 540 25.47 5.35 -0.13
CA PRO A 540 25.66 5.51 1.30
C PRO A 540 26.97 4.87 1.76
N ASN A 541 27.64 5.47 2.74
CA ASN A 541 28.78 4.84 3.38
C ASN A 541 28.32 3.59 4.15
N VAL A 542 29.12 2.53 4.08
CA VAL A 542 28.92 1.31 4.86
C VAL A 542 30.12 1.11 5.77
N GLU A 543 29.87 1.14 7.08
CA GLU A 543 30.89 1.11 8.12
C GLU A 543 30.77 -0.17 8.94
N ASP A 544 31.88 -0.71 9.43
CA ASP A 544 31.84 -1.81 10.38
C ASP A 544 31.31 -1.35 11.74
N ILE A 545 30.50 -2.20 12.36
CA ILE A 545 30.11 -2.09 13.77
C ILE A 545 30.91 -3.14 14.53
N GLU A 546 31.86 -2.70 15.34
CA GLU A 546 32.53 -3.58 16.28
C GLU A 546 31.55 -3.96 17.40
N VAL A 547 31.19 -5.25 17.46
CA VAL A 547 30.34 -5.81 18.52
C VAL A 547 31.22 -6.64 19.44
N LYS A 548 31.50 -6.11 20.62
CA LYS A 548 32.30 -6.77 21.65
C LYS A 548 31.55 -7.94 22.27
N LYS A 549 32.28 -8.84 22.92
CA LYS A 549 31.71 -10.06 23.52
C LYS A 549 30.62 -9.75 24.55
N GLU A 550 30.82 -8.73 25.36
CA GLU A 550 29.87 -8.25 26.37
C GLU A 550 28.59 -7.65 25.79
N GLN A 551 28.60 -7.27 24.51
CA GLN A 551 27.43 -6.80 23.78
C GLN A 551 26.60 -7.94 23.18
N ILE A 552 27.08 -9.18 23.28
CA ILE A 552 26.36 -10.40 22.89
C ILE A 552 25.77 -11.03 24.16
N LEU A 553 24.51 -10.71 24.40
CA LEU A 553 23.81 -11.05 25.63
C LEU A 553 23.12 -12.42 25.48
N SER A 554 23.44 -13.33 26.40
CA SER A 554 22.73 -14.60 26.50
C SER A 554 21.39 -14.39 27.19
N LEU A 555 20.31 -14.90 26.60
CA LEU A 555 18.96 -14.79 27.14
C LEU A 555 18.55 -16.10 27.83
N ASN A 556 19.36 -16.54 28.80
CA ASN A 556 19.20 -17.87 29.42
C ASN A 556 17.88 -18.04 30.17
N ASN A 557 17.31 -16.94 30.68
CA ASN A 557 16.00 -16.93 31.34
C ASN A 557 14.83 -16.70 30.38
N GLY A 558 15.12 -16.52 29.09
CA GLY A 558 14.10 -16.30 28.08
C GLY A 558 13.28 -17.56 27.89
N ASP A 559 11.96 -17.43 27.89
CA ASP A 559 11.07 -18.59 27.87
C ASP A 559 9.76 -18.26 27.15
N LEU A 560 9.01 -19.29 26.78
CA LEU A 560 7.74 -19.20 26.09
C LEU A 560 6.58 -19.47 27.04
N LYS A 561 5.51 -18.71 26.86
CA LYS A 561 4.20 -19.06 27.39
C LYS A 561 3.23 -19.30 26.26
N ASP A 562 2.27 -20.18 26.51
CA ASP A 562 1.15 -20.35 25.59
C ASP A 562 0.26 -19.10 25.58
N ALA A 563 -0.10 -18.63 24.38
CA ALA A 563 -0.92 -17.42 24.23
C ALA A 563 -2.43 -17.69 24.35
N LYS A 564 -2.87 -18.96 24.36
CA LYS A 564 -4.29 -19.37 24.29
C LYS A 564 -5.18 -18.76 25.37
N SER A 565 -4.64 -18.59 26.58
CA SER A 565 -5.36 -18.00 27.71
C SER A 565 -5.32 -16.47 27.75
N HIS A 566 -4.50 -15.83 26.91
CA HIS A 566 -4.26 -14.39 26.96
C HIS A 566 -5.24 -13.60 26.10
N ARG A 567 -5.72 -14.20 25.00
CA ARG A 567 -6.45 -13.52 23.93
C ARG A 567 -7.50 -14.43 23.31
N LYS A 568 -8.40 -13.83 22.55
CA LYS A 568 -9.41 -14.52 21.77
C LYS A 568 -9.05 -14.44 20.29
N TYR A 569 -9.35 -15.51 19.57
CA TYR A 569 -9.16 -15.58 18.13
C TYR A 569 -10.47 -15.96 17.46
N VAL A 570 -11.06 -15.00 16.73
CA VAL A 570 -12.44 -15.08 16.27
C VAL A 570 -12.56 -14.78 14.79
N ASP A 571 -13.68 -15.16 14.18
CA ASP A 571 -13.98 -14.76 12.81
C ASP A 571 -14.21 -13.24 12.71
N GLY A 572 -13.49 -12.62 11.78
CA GLY A 572 -13.48 -11.19 11.54
C GLY A 572 -14.40 -10.73 10.42
N LYS A 573 -14.85 -11.60 9.51
CA LYS A 573 -15.41 -11.19 8.22
C LYS A 573 -16.56 -10.19 8.33
N LYS A 574 -17.42 -10.37 9.34
CA LYS A 574 -18.59 -9.50 9.57
C LYS A 574 -18.24 -8.06 9.96
N TYR A 575 -17.02 -7.81 10.41
CA TYR A 575 -16.58 -6.49 10.87
C TYR A 575 -15.87 -5.68 9.78
N PHE A 576 -15.36 -6.35 8.75
CA PHE A 576 -14.54 -5.73 7.70
C PHE A 576 -15.16 -5.94 6.33
N PRO A 577 -16.00 -5.00 5.86
CA PRO A 577 -16.49 -5.00 4.49
C PRO A 577 -15.35 -5.14 3.48
N TYR A 578 -15.47 -6.13 2.60
CA TYR A 578 -14.57 -6.35 1.48
C TYR A 578 -15.28 -6.04 0.16
N LEU A 579 -14.92 -4.93 -0.46
CA LEU A 579 -15.68 -4.34 -1.55
C LEU A 579 -14.76 -3.94 -2.72
N ASP A 580 -15.33 -3.83 -3.92
CA ASP A 580 -14.66 -3.10 -5.01
C ASP A 580 -14.38 -1.65 -4.57
N SER A 581 -13.18 -1.15 -4.86
CA SER A 581 -12.77 0.22 -4.48
C SER A 581 -13.69 1.30 -5.06
N LYS A 582 -14.33 1.06 -6.21
CA LYS A 582 -15.33 1.98 -6.78
C LYS A 582 -16.66 2.00 -6.02
N ARG A 583 -16.92 1.00 -5.18
CA ARG A 583 -18.22 0.77 -4.51
C ARG A 583 -18.28 1.32 -3.09
N LYS A 584 -17.17 1.49 -2.34
CA LYS A 584 -17.33 2.08 -1.00
C LYS A 584 -17.55 3.60 -1.11
N ARG A 585 -18.67 4.02 -0.54
CA ARG A 585 -19.17 5.40 -0.62
C ARG A 585 -19.99 5.64 0.64
N ASN A 586 -19.44 5.24 1.77
CA ASN A 586 -20.12 5.32 3.06
C ASN A 586 -20.16 6.76 3.58
N GLY A 587 -19.54 7.72 2.89
CA GLY A 587 -19.49 9.12 3.29
C GLY A 587 -18.72 9.34 4.59
N LYS A 588 -17.99 8.32 5.04
CA LYS A 588 -17.14 8.37 6.21
C LYS A 588 -15.72 8.21 5.74
N SER A 589 -14.89 9.16 6.07
CA SER A 589 -13.46 9.04 5.92
C SER A 589 -12.96 7.90 6.81
N PRO A 590 -12.46 6.78 6.25
CA PRO A 590 -11.59 5.92 7.02
C PRO A 590 -10.32 6.72 7.32
N ASP A 591 -9.84 6.61 8.56
CA ASP A 591 -8.45 6.99 8.82
C ASP A 591 -7.55 5.98 8.07
N GLY A 592 -7.85 4.68 8.04
CA GLY A 592 -7.03 3.72 7.28
C GLY A 592 -7.80 2.48 6.88
N ASP A 593 -7.69 2.07 5.62
CA ASP A 593 -8.20 0.78 5.12
C ASP A 593 -7.07 -0.01 4.42
N PHE A 594 -7.23 -1.33 4.31
CA PHE A 594 -6.39 -2.16 3.43
C PHE A 594 -6.83 -1.98 1.98
N MET A 595 -5.86 -1.88 1.07
CA MET A 595 -6.09 -1.81 -0.35
C MET A 595 -5.34 -2.91 -1.09
N PHE A 596 -6.06 -3.61 -1.96
CA PHE A 596 -5.54 -4.72 -2.74
C PHE A 596 -5.65 -4.42 -4.22
N TRP A 597 -4.55 -4.60 -4.95
CA TRP A 597 -4.54 -4.53 -6.40
C TRP A 597 -4.00 -5.81 -6.99
N LYS A 598 -4.59 -6.19 -8.12
CA LYS A 598 -3.99 -7.16 -9.04
C LYS A 598 -3.83 -6.50 -10.39
N ILE A 599 -2.59 -6.45 -10.86
CA ILE A 599 -2.20 -5.88 -12.16
C ILE A 599 -1.66 -7.02 -13.01
N GLN A 600 -2.33 -7.30 -14.12
CA GLN A 600 -1.82 -8.24 -15.11
C GLN A 600 -0.78 -7.52 -15.98
N LEU A 601 0.49 -7.90 -15.82
CA LEU A 601 1.59 -7.38 -16.62
C LEU A 601 1.54 -7.91 -18.06
N LYS A 602 2.09 -7.15 -19.01
CA LYS A 602 2.12 -7.52 -20.44
C LYS A 602 3.13 -8.64 -20.72
#